data_AF-B9M0Y8-F1
#
_entry.id   AF-B9M0Y8-F1
#
_cell.length_a   1.000
_cell.length_b   1.000
_cell.length_c   1.000
_cell.angle_alpha   90.00
_cell.angle_beta   90.00
_cell.angle_gamma   90.00
#
_symmetry.space_group_name_H-M   'P 1'
#
loop_
_entity.id
_entity.type
_entity.pdbx_description
1 polymer ?
#
loop_
_entity_poly.entity_id
_entity_poly.type
_entity_poly.pdbx_seq_one_letter_code
_entity_poly.pdbx_strand_id
1 'polypeptide(L)'
;MYKILFISVSLLAMSLSISAFGADKVTHLDGTKVPRGCATCHNRFNFKTGGGVAICIVCHGDPSRISQEYKFMPKKFAPKMSDQKNVEAEFKKPYRHPAFEFSAGVHRAQENFPETDSRAQRHATCGDCHNVHYSTSTNKFAGLKNKRGLVTSISNEYELCYRCHGDSANLPSRSTNKRVLFASTNPSFHPIEAEGRNSAVVSLLKPYKEKKIIPGDVSRISCSDCHGSDNSSSPSGPHGSNYEFILVENYSIRDNQSESPQNYALCYRCHSRTSIMSDESFKYHSLHINGRAAGSSFSGTSCHTCHDSHGSTEYKYLIRFNQEIVAANANGTLKFVEKGVASFRGECYLSCHGVDHDPKKY
;
A
#
# COMPACT_ATOMS: atom_id res chain seq x y z
N MET A 1 61.71 -13.89 -55.71
CA MET A 1 60.24 -13.75 -55.62
C MET A 1 59.88 -13.50 -54.17
N TYR A 2 59.84 -12.24 -53.74
CA TYR A 2 59.54 -11.85 -52.35
C TYR A 2 58.12 -11.31 -52.25
N LYS A 3 57.32 -11.91 -51.35
CA LYS A 3 55.92 -11.56 -51.07
C LYS A 3 55.85 -10.21 -50.32
N ILE A 4 55.06 -9.28 -50.84
CA ILE A 4 54.66 -8.05 -50.14
C ILE A 4 53.49 -8.40 -49.22
N LEU A 5 53.68 -8.20 -47.92
CA LEU A 5 52.68 -8.42 -46.87
C LEU A 5 51.88 -7.12 -46.66
N PHE A 6 50.60 -7.10 -47.00
CA PHE A 6 49.70 -6.01 -46.62
C PHE A 6 49.23 -6.22 -45.17
N ILE A 7 49.63 -5.32 -44.27
CA ILE A 7 49.10 -5.25 -42.91
C ILE A 7 47.87 -4.34 -42.96
N SER A 8 46.67 -4.89 -42.74
CA SER A 8 45.47 -4.09 -42.54
C SER A 8 45.41 -3.64 -41.07
N VAL A 9 45.48 -2.33 -40.84
CA VAL A 9 45.21 -1.74 -39.53
C VAL A 9 43.69 -1.58 -39.41
N SER A 10 43.04 -2.49 -38.70
CA SER A 10 41.64 -2.33 -38.31
C SER A 10 41.56 -1.35 -37.14
N LEU A 11 41.07 -0.13 -37.39
CA LEU A 11 40.66 0.79 -36.33
C LEU A 11 39.43 0.21 -35.62
N LEU A 12 39.61 -0.29 -34.40
CA LEU A 12 38.51 -0.66 -33.52
C LEU A 12 37.92 0.64 -32.93
N ALA A 13 36.83 1.13 -33.52
CA ALA A 13 36.06 2.21 -32.93
C ALA A 13 35.28 1.68 -31.71
N MET A 14 35.80 1.89 -30.50
CA MET A 14 35.01 1.73 -29.28
C MET A 14 33.96 2.84 -29.25
N SER A 15 32.73 2.50 -29.62
CA SER A 15 31.56 3.33 -29.36
C SER A 15 31.28 3.36 -27.86
N LEU A 16 31.74 4.43 -27.19
CA LEU A 16 31.20 4.79 -25.89
C LEU A 16 29.72 5.17 -26.07
N SER A 17 28.83 4.24 -25.77
CA SER A 17 27.41 4.51 -25.58
C SER A 17 27.24 5.39 -24.35
N ILE A 18 27.34 6.71 -24.51
CA ILE A 18 26.90 7.66 -23.49
C ILE A 18 25.37 7.55 -23.44
N SER A 19 24.87 6.72 -22.53
CA SER A 19 23.47 6.75 -22.14
C SER A 19 23.21 8.15 -21.58
N ALA A 20 22.53 8.99 -22.36
CA ALA A 20 22.01 10.24 -21.88
C ALA A 20 20.96 9.91 -20.80
N PHE A 21 21.38 9.88 -19.54
CA PHE A 21 20.47 9.96 -18.40
C PHE A 21 19.85 11.36 -18.46
N GLY A 22 18.73 11.49 -19.16
CA GLY A 22 17.90 12.69 -19.08
C GLY A 22 17.47 12.85 -17.63
N ALA A 23 17.87 13.95 -16.99
CA ALA A 23 17.42 14.27 -15.64
C ALA A 23 15.89 14.30 -15.63
N ASP A 24 15.28 13.46 -14.81
CA ASP A 24 13.83 13.38 -14.67
C ASP A 24 13.30 14.74 -14.19
N LYS A 25 12.46 15.38 -14.99
CA LYS A 25 11.99 16.74 -14.73
C LYS A 25 10.96 16.71 -13.61
N VAL A 26 11.02 17.71 -12.73
CA VAL A 26 9.96 17.96 -11.75
C VAL A 26 8.65 18.18 -12.48
N THR A 27 7.64 17.39 -12.16
CA THR A 27 6.38 17.31 -12.90
C THR A 27 5.62 18.64 -12.97
N HIS A 28 5.68 19.43 -11.90
CA HIS A 28 5.03 20.74 -11.80
C HIS A 28 5.91 21.91 -12.30
N LEU A 29 7.16 21.64 -12.71
CA LEU A 29 8.04 22.61 -13.37
C LEU A 29 8.23 22.29 -14.86
N ASP A 30 7.56 21.24 -15.35
CA ASP A 30 7.56 20.88 -16.76
C ASP A 30 6.72 21.89 -17.56
N GLY A 31 7.41 22.74 -18.34
CA GLY A 31 6.79 23.77 -19.19
C GLY A 31 5.81 23.24 -20.24
N THR A 32 5.81 21.92 -20.53
CA THR A 32 4.81 21.32 -21.41
C THR A 32 3.45 21.14 -20.71
N LYS A 33 3.46 20.96 -19.39
CA LYS A 33 2.27 20.78 -18.53
C LYS A 33 1.87 22.07 -17.83
N VAL A 34 2.86 22.85 -17.41
CA VAL A 34 2.73 24.09 -16.63
C VAL A 34 3.37 25.24 -17.42
N PRO A 35 2.64 25.86 -18.38
CA PRO A 35 3.26 26.66 -19.44
C PRO A 35 3.94 27.96 -18.99
N ARG A 36 3.67 28.43 -17.76
CA ARG A 36 4.28 29.64 -17.18
C ARG A 36 5.14 29.32 -15.96
N GLY A 37 5.51 28.05 -15.77
CA GLY A 37 6.33 27.59 -14.65
C GLY A 37 5.72 28.03 -13.31
N CYS A 38 6.55 28.60 -12.42
CA CYS A 38 6.13 29.06 -11.09
C CYS A 38 4.94 30.03 -11.14
N ALA A 39 4.87 30.89 -12.17
CA ALA A 39 3.82 31.90 -12.29
C ALA A 39 2.43 31.28 -12.52
N THR A 40 2.35 30.07 -13.10
CA THR A 40 1.07 29.36 -13.27
C THR A 40 0.36 29.20 -11.92
N CYS A 41 1.08 28.87 -10.86
CA CYS A 41 0.52 28.67 -9.53
C CYS A 41 0.59 29.94 -8.65
N HIS A 42 1.76 30.56 -8.58
CA HIS A 42 2.03 31.64 -7.62
C HIS A 42 1.34 32.98 -7.94
N ASN A 43 0.81 33.17 -9.17
CA ASN A 43 0.03 34.37 -9.50
C ASN A 43 -1.45 34.28 -9.10
N ARG A 44 -1.98 33.07 -8.83
CA ARG A 44 -3.40 32.85 -8.54
C ARG A 44 -3.66 32.37 -7.13
N PHE A 45 -2.73 31.63 -6.55
CA PHE A 45 -2.95 30.93 -5.30
C PHE A 45 -2.10 31.49 -4.17
N ASN A 46 -2.72 31.63 -3.00
CA ASN A 46 -2.02 31.95 -1.77
C ASN A 46 -1.69 30.68 -1.00
N PHE A 47 -0.38 30.40 -0.84
CA PHE A 47 0.12 29.19 -0.18
C PHE A 47 0.48 29.40 1.30
N LYS A 48 0.18 30.56 1.90
CA LYS A 48 0.57 30.90 3.28
C LYS A 48 0.05 29.92 4.35
N THR A 49 -1.00 29.16 4.06
CA THR A 49 -1.58 28.16 4.96
C THR A 49 -1.14 26.72 4.63
N GLY A 50 -0.04 26.55 3.89
CA GLY A 50 0.52 25.23 3.58
C GLY A 50 -0.08 24.55 2.35
N GLY A 51 -0.77 25.29 1.48
CA GLY A 51 -1.28 24.73 0.22
C GLY A 51 -2.39 23.70 0.43
N GLY A 52 -3.43 24.09 1.18
CA GLY A 52 -4.60 23.25 1.42
C GLY A 52 -5.28 22.76 0.13
N VAL A 53 -6.15 21.77 0.31
CA VAL A 53 -6.76 20.97 -0.77
C VAL A 53 -7.42 21.79 -1.88
N ALA A 54 -7.98 22.95 -1.54
CA ALA A 54 -8.68 23.84 -2.47
C ALA A 54 -7.84 24.27 -3.68
N ILE A 55 -6.51 24.38 -3.54
CA ILE A 55 -5.63 24.79 -4.63
C ILE A 55 -5.35 23.60 -5.56
N CYS A 56 -5.03 22.45 -4.98
CA CYS A 56 -4.68 21.23 -5.73
C CYS A 56 -5.84 20.78 -6.63
N ILE A 57 -7.07 20.83 -6.14
CA ILE A 57 -8.26 20.38 -6.90
C ILE A 57 -8.62 21.29 -8.07
N VAL A 58 -8.09 22.53 -8.14
CA VAL A 58 -8.31 23.35 -9.34
C VAL A 58 -7.80 22.64 -10.58
N CYS A 59 -6.63 22.01 -10.47
CA CYS A 59 -6.03 21.24 -11.56
C CYS A 59 -6.32 19.75 -11.43
N HIS A 60 -6.33 19.17 -10.23
CA HIS A 60 -6.45 17.72 -10.04
C HIS A 60 -7.89 17.22 -9.82
N GLY A 61 -8.87 18.12 -9.66
CA GLY A 61 -10.28 17.80 -9.39
C GLY A 61 -11.15 17.82 -10.64
N ASP A 62 -12.37 18.35 -10.49
CA ASP A 62 -13.31 18.48 -11.61
C ASP A 62 -12.74 19.37 -12.75
N PRO A 63 -12.75 18.91 -14.03
CA PRO A 63 -12.20 19.66 -15.16
C PRO A 63 -12.81 21.06 -15.39
N SER A 64 -14.01 21.34 -14.86
CA SER A 64 -14.61 22.67 -14.94
C SER A 64 -13.86 23.70 -14.06
N ARG A 65 -13.21 23.25 -12.96
CA ARG A 65 -12.53 24.15 -12.01
C ARG A 65 -11.37 24.91 -12.65
N ILE A 66 -10.52 24.22 -13.40
CA ILE A 66 -9.39 24.86 -14.09
C ILE A 66 -9.88 25.88 -15.13
N SER A 67 -10.96 25.54 -15.85
CA SER A 67 -11.54 26.43 -16.86
C SER A 67 -12.11 27.69 -16.22
N GLN A 68 -12.74 27.56 -15.06
CA GLN A 68 -13.27 28.68 -14.29
C GLN A 68 -12.16 29.54 -13.70
N GLU A 69 -11.18 28.93 -13.04
CA GLU A 69 -10.11 29.64 -12.33
C GLU A 69 -9.23 30.46 -13.28
N TYR A 70 -8.97 29.93 -14.47
CA TYR A 70 -8.12 30.58 -15.48
C TYR A 70 -8.90 31.31 -16.58
N LYS A 71 -10.22 31.50 -16.43
CA LYS A 71 -11.12 32.09 -17.45
C LYS A 71 -10.63 33.43 -18.01
N PHE A 72 -10.06 34.27 -17.16
CA PHE A 72 -9.59 35.62 -17.52
C PHE A 72 -8.08 35.71 -17.75
N MET A 73 -7.38 34.57 -17.74
CA MET A 73 -5.93 34.55 -17.93
C MET A 73 -5.55 34.53 -19.41
N PRO A 74 -4.36 35.04 -19.77
CA PRO A 74 -3.89 35.00 -21.15
C PRO A 74 -3.89 33.58 -21.73
N LYS A 75 -4.03 33.48 -23.06
CA LYS A 75 -3.87 32.19 -23.76
C LYS A 75 -2.55 31.53 -23.35
N LYS A 76 -2.59 30.20 -23.18
CA LYS A 76 -1.46 29.37 -22.69
C LYS A 76 -0.99 29.73 -21.28
N PHE A 77 -1.87 30.21 -20.41
CA PHE A 77 -1.56 30.35 -18.98
C PHE A 77 -2.03 29.13 -18.18
N ALA A 78 -3.23 28.64 -18.47
CA ALA A 78 -3.78 27.44 -17.86
C ALA A 78 -2.94 26.19 -18.19
N PRO A 79 -2.72 25.29 -17.23
CA PRO A 79 -2.15 23.95 -17.47
C PRO A 79 -2.89 23.18 -18.56
N LYS A 80 -2.16 22.30 -19.27
CA LYS A 80 -2.76 21.35 -20.22
C LYS A 80 -3.11 20.06 -19.49
N MET A 81 -4.39 19.70 -19.53
CA MET A 81 -5.02 18.67 -18.71
C MET A 81 -5.11 17.27 -19.37
N SER A 82 -4.34 16.99 -20.42
CA SER A 82 -4.75 15.99 -21.44
C SER A 82 -5.03 14.57 -20.96
N ASP A 83 -4.67 14.18 -19.73
CA ASP A 83 -4.90 12.82 -19.20
C ASP A 83 -5.21 12.81 -17.69
N GLN A 84 -5.70 13.93 -17.15
CA GLN A 84 -5.82 14.09 -15.71
C GLN A 84 -7.14 13.53 -15.17
N LYS A 85 -7.02 12.47 -14.37
CA LYS A 85 -8.14 11.84 -13.67
C LYS A 85 -8.61 12.74 -12.51
N ASN A 86 -9.93 12.82 -12.30
CA ASN A 86 -10.55 13.64 -11.25
C ASN A 86 -10.32 13.03 -9.85
N VAL A 87 -9.35 13.53 -9.09
CA VAL A 87 -9.06 13.05 -7.73
C VAL A 87 -10.07 13.51 -6.71
N GLU A 88 -10.72 14.64 -6.93
CA GLU A 88 -11.75 15.15 -6.02
C GLU A 88 -12.93 14.17 -5.90
N ALA A 89 -13.25 13.44 -6.96
CA ALA A 89 -14.30 12.42 -6.94
C ALA A 89 -13.99 11.27 -5.96
N GLU A 90 -12.70 10.91 -5.79
CA GLU A 90 -12.29 9.83 -4.87
C GLU A 90 -12.55 10.20 -3.41
N PHE A 91 -12.43 11.48 -3.07
CA PHE A 91 -12.72 11.98 -1.72
C PHE A 91 -14.22 12.16 -1.44
N LYS A 92 -15.11 11.78 -2.37
CA LYS A 92 -16.54 11.65 -2.12
C LYS A 92 -16.95 10.23 -1.70
N LYS A 93 -16.06 9.25 -1.87
CA LYS A 93 -16.30 7.85 -1.50
C LYS A 93 -16.35 7.68 0.03
N PRO A 94 -17.08 6.67 0.55
CA PRO A 94 -17.30 6.50 1.98
C PRO A 94 -16.01 6.30 2.79
N TYR A 95 -15.03 5.59 2.22
CA TYR A 95 -13.72 5.37 2.86
C TYR A 95 -12.65 6.15 2.13
N ARG A 96 -11.97 7.05 2.82
CA ARG A 96 -11.04 8.00 2.21
C ARG A 96 -10.09 8.57 3.24
N HIS A 97 -8.96 9.09 2.79
CA HIS A 97 -8.16 9.94 3.65
C HIS A 97 -8.87 11.29 3.88
N PRO A 98 -8.76 11.88 5.09
CA PRO A 98 -9.58 13.01 5.50
C PRO A 98 -9.05 14.36 4.97
N ALA A 99 -8.69 14.42 3.69
CA ALA A 99 -8.06 15.60 3.10
C ALA A 99 -8.97 16.83 3.09
N PHE A 100 -10.29 16.63 2.96
CA PHE A 100 -11.28 17.69 2.84
C PHE A 100 -12.05 17.96 4.15
N GLU A 101 -11.76 17.22 5.22
CA GLU A 101 -12.63 17.15 6.41
C GLU A 101 -12.25 18.17 7.49
N PHE A 102 -11.06 18.75 7.41
CA PHE A 102 -10.57 19.68 8.43
C PHE A 102 -10.52 21.12 7.93
N SER A 103 -10.98 22.02 8.79
CA SER A 103 -10.97 23.46 8.58
C SER A 103 -9.55 24.02 8.52
N ALA A 104 -9.40 25.21 7.94
CA ALA A 104 -8.15 25.97 7.97
C ALA A 104 -7.63 26.10 9.42
N GLY A 105 -6.35 25.77 9.64
CA GLY A 105 -5.66 25.97 10.93
C GLY A 105 -5.21 24.71 11.66
N VAL A 106 -5.67 23.52 11.25
CA VAL A 106 -5.15 22.24 11.80
C VAL A 106 -3.76 21.95 11.24
N HIS A 107 -3.59 22.05 9.91
CA HIS A 107 -2.30 21.85 9.25
C HIS A 107 -1.37 23.06 9.42
N ARG A 108 -0.11 22.81 9.78
CA ARG A 108 0.97 23.80 9.90
C ARG A 108 2.15 23.45 9.01
N ALA A 109 2.74 24.46 8.38
CA ALA A 109 3.86 24.28 7.44
C ALA A 109 5.12 23.64 8.05
N GLN A 110 5.26 23.64 9.39
CA GLN A 110 6.38 23.06 10.12
C GLN A 110 5.97 21.87 11.00
N GLU A 111 4.94 21.13 10.59
CA GLU A 111 4.60 19.87 11.26
C GLU A 111 5.75 18.86 11.19
N ASN A 112 5.92 18.17 12.31
CA ASN A 112 6.87 17.08 12.44
C ASN A 112 6.11 15.76 12.30
N PHE A 113 6.68 14.85 11.51
CA PHE A 113 6.13 13.52 11.33
C PHE A 113 7.19 12.46 11.66
N PRO A 114 6.82 11.34 12.29
CA PRO A 114 5.50 11.02 12.83
C PRO A 114 5.05 11.96 13.96
N GLU A 115 3.73 12.06 14.19
CA GLU A 115 3.20 12.90 15.28
C GLU A 115 3.70 12.40 16.63
N THR A 116 4.00 13.33 17.54
CA THR A 116 4.54 13.07 18.87
C THR A 116 3.56 13.38 20.00
N ASP A 117 2.54 14.21 19.78
CA ASP A 117 1.45 14.42 20.73
C ASP A 117 0.29 13.46 20.43
N SER A 118 0.01 12.55 21.36
CA SER A 118 -1.08 11.58 21.24
C SER A 118 -2.47 12.21 21.19
N ARG A 119 -2.60 13.49 21.59
CA ARG A 119 -3.86 14.25 21.57
C ARG A 119 -4.02 15.08 20.30
N ALA A 120 -2.99 15.18 19.46
CA ALA A 120 -3.06 15.93 18.22
C ALA A 120 -4.14 15.34 17.30
N GLN A 121 -4.99 16.21 16.78
CA GLN A 121 -6.05 15.83 15.86
C GLN A 121 -5.44 15.24 14.58
N ARG A 122 -5.79 13.98 14.29
CA ARG A 122 -5.36 13.32 13.06
C ARG A 122 -5.92 14.07 11.86
N HIS A 123 -5.06 14.41 10.92
CA HIS A 123 -5.42 15.04 9.67
C HIS A 123 -4.44 14.62 8.56
N ALA A 124 -4.81 14.90 7.33
CA ALA A 124 -3.94 14.76 6.17
C ALA A 124 -4.33 15.81 5.14
N THR A 125 -3.39 16.26 4.34
CA THR A 125 -3.57 17.18 3.21
C THR A 125 -2.78 16.66 2.01
N CYS A 126 -2.95 17.29 0.85
CA CYS A 126 -2.19 16.93 -0.35
C CYS A 126 -0.67 17.06 -0.11
N GLY A 127 -0.24 18.08 0.64
CA GLY A 127 1.16 18.38 0.93
C GLY A 127 1.85 17.35 1.84
N ASP A 128 1.07 16.59 2.62
CA ASP A 128 1.62 15.56 3.51
C ASP A 128 2.15 14.36 2.72
N CYS A 129 1.56 14.09 1.54
CA CYS A 129 1.88 12.97 0.67
C CYS A 129 2.59 13.36 -0.63
N HIS A 130 2.46 14.62 -1.06
CA HIS A 130 3.01 15.11 -2.31
C HIS A 130 3.81 16.39 -2.10
N ASN A 131 4.95 16.49 -2.79
CA ASN A 131 5.68 17.74 -2.88
C ASN A 131 5.76 18.21 -4.34
N VAL A 132 5.08 19.33 -4.62
CA VAL A 132 4.98 19.89 -5.98
C VAL A 132 6.32 20.43 -6.50
N HIS A 133 7.27 20.78 -5.64
CA HIS A 133 8.56 21.34 -6.08
C HIS A 133 9.63 20.29 -6.39
N TYR A 134 9.41 19.04 -6.02
CA TYR A 134 10.43 17.98 -6.16
C TYR A 134 9.91 16.70 -6.81
N SER A 135 8.60 16.43 -6.77
CA SER A 135 8.03 15.21 -7.36
C SER A 135 8.31 15.10 -8.85
N THR A 136 8.81 13.93 -9.25
CA THR A 136 9.14 13.61 -10.64
C THR A 136 8.30 12.43 -11.14
N SER A 137 8.47 12.04 -12.40
CA SER A 137 7.75 10.88 -12.94
C SER A 137 8.21 9.54 -12.34
N THR A 138 9.48 9.46 -11.93
CA THR A 138 10.09 8.27 -11.32
C THR A 138 10.02 8.27 -9.80
N ASN A 139 10.03 9.44 -9.14
CA ASN A 139 9.86 9.54 -7.69
C ASN A 139 8.73 10.52 -7.33
N LYS A 140 7.54 9.96 -7.12
CA LYS A 140 6.34 10.69 -6.70
C LYS A 140 6.39 11.24 -5.26
N PHE A 141 7.35 10.78 -4.45
CA PHE A 141 7.52 11.16 -3.03
C PHE A 141 8.74 12.07 -2.77
N ALA A 142 9.46 12.45 -3.83
CA ALA A 142 10.62 13.33 -3.72
C ALA A 142 10.25 14.64 -3.01
N GLY A 143 11.14 15.14 -2.15
CA GLY A 143 10.95 16.39 -1.40
C GLY A 143 10.13 16.27 -0.11
N LEU A 144 9.60 15.09 0.23
CA LEU A 144 9.02 14.85 1.54
C LEU A 144 10.12 14.67 2.60
N LYS A 145 9.90 15.22 3.79
CA LYS A 145 10.83 15.12 4.90
C LYS A 145 10.81 13.70 5.50
N ASN A 146 11.98 13.23 5.92
CA ASN A 146 12.09 12.03 6.73
C ASN A 146 11.77 12.31 8.21
N LYS A 147 11.80 11.27 9.06
CA LYS A 147 11.58 11.35 10.51
C LYS A 147 12.51 12.33 11.26
N ARG A 148 13.67 12.69 10.68
CA ARG A 148 14.62 13.64 11.26
C ARG A 148 14.39 15.08 10.80
N GLY A 149 13.31 15.35 10.07
CA GLY A 149 13.00 16.67 9.51
C GLY A 149 13.94 17.08 8.36
N LEU A 150 14.87 16.21 7.96
CA LEU A 150 15.76 16.44 6.84
C LEU A 150 15.01 16.14 5.55
N VAL A 151 15.19 16.98 4.53
CA VAL A 151 14.74 16.70 3.15
C VAL A 151 15.67 15.63 2.57
N THR A 152 15.55 14.40 3.07
CA THR A 152 16.10 13.22 2.41
C THR A 152 14.91 12.50 1.81
N SER A 153 14.90 12.37 0.48
CA SER A 153 13.81 11.77 -0.28
C SER A 153 13.39 10.42 0.31
N ILE A 154 12.11 10.34 0.69
CA ILE A 154 11.41 9.05 0.78
C ILE A 154 11.58 8.35 -0.58
N SER A 155 12.04 7.10 -0.55
CA SER A 155 12.30 6.31 -1.75
C SER A 155 11.30 5.16 -1.92
N ASN A 156 10.70 4.70 -0.81
CA ASN A 156 9.70 3.64 -0.82
C ASN A 156 8.36 4.16 -0.29
N GLU A 157 7.26 3.66 -0.86
CA GLU A 157 5.89 4.08 -0.49
C GLU A 157 5.59 3.88 1.00
N TYR A 158 6.05 2.77 1.60
CA TYR A 158 5.80 2.50 3.02
C TYR A 158 6.41 3.56 3.95
N GLU A 159 7.52 4.21 3.58
CA GLU A 159 8.14 5.24 4.41
C GLU A 159 7.23 6.48 4.51
N LEU A 160 6.48 6.79 3.46
CA LEU A 160 5.43 7.80 3.50
C LEU A 160 4.31 7.35 4.43
N CYS A 161 3.77 6.14 4.23
CA CYS A 161 2.65 5.63 5.03
C CYS A 161 2.98 5.61 6.54
N TYR A 162 4.21 5.27 6.90
CA TYR A 162 4.67 5.21 8.30
C TYR A 162 4.74 6.54 9.02
N ARG A 163 4.70 7.67 8.30
CA ARG A 163 4.56 8.99 8.92
C ARG A 163 3.27 9.11 9.73
N CYS A 164 2.22 8.36 9.36
CA CYS A 164 0.91 8.42 10.03
C CYS A 164 0.40 7.06 10.54
N HIS A 165 0.78 5.96 9.89
CA HIS A 165 0.33 4.59 10.22
C HIS A 165 1.41 3.73 10.90
N GLY A 166 2.61 4.30 11.09
CA GLY A 166 3.74 3.66 11.75
C GLY A 166 3.87 4.13 13.19
N ASP A 167 4.91 4.92 13.48
CA ASP A 167 5.30 5.32 14.84
C ASP A 167 4.52 6.54 15.39
N SER A 168 3.38 6.90 14.82
CA SER A 168 2.61 8.10 15.21
C SER A 168 2.04 7.95 16.63
N ALA A 169 2.25 8.92 17.51
CA ALA A 169 1.75 8.87 18.88
C ALA A 169 0.21 8.93 18.96
N ASN A 170 -0.44 9.52 17.96
CA ASN A 170 -1.90 9.64 17.85
C ASN A 170 -2.53 8.55 16.96
N LEU A 171 -1.94 7.34 16.90
CA LEU A 171 -2.60 6.20 16.26
C LEU A 171 -3.98 5.94 16.89
N PRO A 172 -5.01 5.58 16.08
CA PRO A 172 -6.30 5.18 16.64
C PRO A 172 -6.16 3.98 17.59
N SER A 173 -6.94 3.93 18.67
CA SER A 173 -6.76 2.95 19.77
C SER A 173 -6.81 1.47 19.34
N ARG A 174 -7.52 1.14 18.26
CA ARG A 174 -7.60 -0.23 17.70
C ARG A 174 -6.65 -0.47 16.53
N SER A 175 -5.80 0.51 16.21
CA SER A 175 -4.81 0.40 15.14
C SER A 175 -3.48 -0.11 15.69
N THR A 176 -2.84 -0.98 14.92
CA THR A 176 -1.48 -1.45 15.20
C THR A 176 -0.47 -0.63 14.42
N ASN A 177 0.72 -0.41 15.00
CA ASN A 177 1.84 0.22 14.30
C ASN A 177 2.26 -0.66 13.11
N LYS A 178 2.03 -0.19 11.88
CA LYS A 178 2.30 -0.98 10.66
C LYS A 178 3.78 -1.21 10.41
N ARG A 179 4.64 -0.30 10.84
CA ARG A 179 6.09 -0.49 10.80
C ARG A 179 6.53 -1.67 11.65
N VAL A 180 5.88 -1.87 12.80
CA VAL A 180 6.16 -3.05 13.65
C VAL A 180 5.71 -4.33 12.97
N LEU A 181 4.56 -4.35 12.28
CA LEU A 181 4.05 -5.56 11.64
C LEU A 181 4.83 -5.99 10.40
N PHE A 182 5.33 -5.04 9.62
CA PHE A 182 6.10 -5.30 8.40
C PHE A 182 7.60 -5.46 8.61
N ALA A 183 8.08 -5.33 9.85
CA ALA A 183 9.49 -5.47 10.16
C ALA A 183 10.06 -6.79 9.63
N SER A 184 11.14 -6.73 8.86
CA SER A 184 11.76 -7.92 8.23
C SER A 184 12.29 -8.95 9.24
N THR A 185 12.42 -8.54 10.51
CA THR A 185 12.79 -9.38 11.64
C THR A 185 11.65 -10.26 12.15
N ASN A 186 10.39 -9.94 11.82
CA ASN A 186 9.22 -10.68 12.26
C ASN A 186 9.15 -12.09 11.65
N PRO A 187 8.60 -13.08 12.38
CA PRO A 187 8.36 -14.43 11.87
C PRO A 187 7.63 -14.48 10.52
N SER A 188 6.64 -13.60 10.31
CA SER A 188 5.96 -13.46 9.02
C SER A 188 5.40 -12.07 8.78
N PHE A 189 5.35 -11.67 7.51
CA PHE A 189 4.82 -10.40 7.03
C PHE A 189 4.53 -10.49 5.53
N HIS A 190 3.59 -9.69 5.04
CA HIS A 190 3.48 -9.44 3.60
C HIS A 190 4.67 -8.58 3.13
N PRO A 191 5.23 -8.83 1.94
CA PRO A 191 6.57 -8.38 1.57
C PRO A 191 6.62 -6.92 1.11
N ILE A 192 6.35 -5.99 2.05
CA ILE A 192 6.38 -4.54 1.84
C ILE A 192 7.79 -4.00 2.02
N GLU A 193 8.44 -4.24 3.16
CA GLU A 193 9.79 -3.73 3.45
C GLU A 193 10.90 -4.60 2.84
N ALA A 194 10.67 -5.91 2.76
CA ALA A 194 11.61 -6.90 2.26
C ALA A 194 10.86 -8.08 1.63
N GLU A 195 11.56 -8.96 0.94
CA GLU A 195 11.00 -10.23 0.49
C GLU A 195 10.53 -11.10 1.67
N GLY A 196 9.52 -11.93 1.43
CA GLY A 196 8.91 -12.77 2.46
C GLY A 196 9.91 -13.72 3.13
N ARG A 197 9.60 -14.07 4.39
CA ARG A 197 10.39 -15.01 5.22
C ARG A 197 10.07 -16.48 4.94
N ASN A 198 8.83 -16.78 4.60
CA ASN A 198 8.39 -18.15 4.36
C ASN A 198 9.03 -18.65 3.06
N SER A 199 9.61 -19.84 3.09
CA SER A 199 10.26 -20.46 1.94
C SER A 199 9.29 -21.12 0.96
N ALA A 200 8.04 -21.32 1.37
CA ALA A 200 6.98 -21.88 0.54
C ALA A 200 5.61 -21.27 0.92
N VAL A 201 4.92 -20.72 -0.05
CA VAL A 201 3.57 -20.16 0.01
C VAL A 201 2.79 -20.73 -1.18
N VAL A 202 2.21 -21.90 -0.95
CA VAL A 202 1.61 -22.77 -1.99
C VAL A 202 0.57 -22.05 -2.84
N SER A 203 -0.17 -21.13 -2.24
CA SER A 203 -1.27 -20.44 -2.91
C SER A 203 -0.83 -19.27 -3.80
N LEU A 204 0.44 -18.87 -3.89
CA LEU A 204 0.81 -17.72 -4.71
C LEU A 204 0.52 -17.93 -6.21
N LEU A 205 -0.24 -17.01 -6.79
CA LEU A 205 -0.47 -16.93 -8.23
C LEU A 205 0.77 -16.38 -8.94
N LYS A 206 1.02 -16.81 -10.18
CA LYS A 206 2.04 -16.15 -11.02
C LYS A 206 1.61 -14.68 -11.28
N PRO A 207 2.55 -13.71 -11.27
CA PRO A 207 4.01 -13.85 -11.16
C PRO A 207 4.55 -13.75 -9.72
N TYR A 208 3.71 -13.81 -8.69
CA TYR A 208 4.14 -13.68 -7.30
C TYR A 208 4.98 -14.88 -6.85
N LYS A 209 6.06 -14.58 -6.13
CA LYS A 209 7.04 -15.54 -5.61
C LYS A 209 7.57 -15.10 -4.26
N GLU A 210 8.03 -16.05 -3.44
CA GLU A 210 8.64 -15.78 -2.13
C GLU A 210 9.97 -15.02 -2.27
N LYS A 211 10.70 -15.30 -3.36
CA LYS A 211 11.99 -14.71 -3.72
C LYS A 211 12.00 -14.37 -5.20
N LYS A 212 12.63 -13.24 -5.54
CA LYS A 212 12.87 -12.84 -6.92
C LYS A 212 14.14 -13.51 -7.41
N ILE A 213 13.97 -14.60 -8.14
CA ILE A 213 15.10 -15.39 -8.68
C ILE A 213 15.35 -15.00 -10.13
N ILE A 214 14.28 -14.81 -10.92
CA ILE A 214 14.37 -14.46 -12.33
C ILE A 214 13.68 -13.11 -12.65
N PRO A 215 14.02 -12.48 -13.80
CA PRO A 215 13.26 -11.35 -14.30
C PRO A 215 11.78 -11.71 -14.47
N GLY A 216 10.89 -10.87 -13.94
CA GLY A 216 9.44 -11.09 -13.98
C GLY A 216 8.85 -11.60 -12.66
N ASP A 217 9.65 -12.22 -11.78
CA ASP A 217 9.18 -12.60 -10.44
C ASP A 217 8.83 -11.35 -9.62
N VAL A 218 7.69 -11.41 -8.92
CA VAL A 218 7.23 -10.37 -8.00
C VAL A 218 7.32 -10.91 -6.57
N SER A 219 8.37 -10.52 -5.85
CA SER A 219 8.62 -10.94 -4.45
C SER A 219 8.40 -9.85 -3.40
N ARG A 220 8.08 -8.64 -3.86
CA ARG A 220 7.68 -7.51 -3.03
C ARG A 220 6.46 -6.85 -3.63
N ILE A 221 5.60 -6.37 -2.75
CA ILE A 221 4.43 -5.57 -3.08
C ILE A 221 4.57 -4.20 -2.40
N SER A 222 3.66 -3.30 -2.70
CA SER A 222 3.56 -1.95 -2.19
C SER A 222 2.26 -1.78 -1.41
N CYS A 223 2.14 -0.71 -0.62
CA CYS A 223 0.93 -0.44 0.13
C CYS A 223 -0.25 -0.23 -0.81
N SER A 224 -0.01 0.39 -1.97
CA SER A 224 -1.00 0.71 -2.98
C SER A 224 -1.49 -0.46 -3.81
N ASP A 225 -0.84 -1.63 -3.72
CA ASP A 225 -1.36 -2.88 -4.30
C ASP A 225 -2.59 -3.39 -3.54
N CYS A 226 -2.76 -2.96 -2.28
CA CYS A 226 -3.92 -3.26 -1.45
C CYS A 226 -4.78 -2.02 -1.15
N HIS A 227 -4.15 -0.86 -0.92
CA HIS A 227 -4.83 0.37 -0.53
C HIS A 227 -4.88 1.39 -1.66
N GLY A 228 -6.06 1.64 -2.21
CA GLY A 228 -6.24 2.51 -3.35
C GLY A 228 -7.69 2.62 -3.77
N SER A 229 -7.91 3.24 -4.92
CA SER A 229 -9.22 3.23 -5.57
C SER A 229 -9.66 1.82 -5.95
N ASP A 230 -10.93 1.53 -5.70
CA ASP A 230 -11.64 0.35 -6.19
C ASP A 230 -11.95 0.35 -7.70
N ASN A 231 -11.60 1.43 -8.39
CA ASN A 231 -11.78 1.60 -9.83
C ASN A 231 -10.44 1.91 -10.51
N SER A 232 -10.05 1.09 -11.49
CA SER A 232 -8.81 1.23 -12.27
C SER A 232 -8.75 2.50 -13.13
N SER A 233 -9.91 3.06 -13.49
CA SER A 233 -10.02 4.33 -14.22
C SER A 233 -9.83 5.55 -13.33
N SER A 234 -9.90 5.42 -12.00
CA SER A 234 -9.66 6.50 -11.05
C SER A 234 -8.18 6.79 -10.85
N PRO A 235 -7.80 7.95 -10.28
CA PRO A 235 -6.41 8.26 -9.99
C PRO A 235 -5.77 7.23 -9.06
N SER A 236 -4.53 6.86 -9.34
CA SER A 236 -3.77 5.91 -8.52
C SER A 236 -3.46 6.51 -7.14
N GLY A 237 -3.42 5.66 -6.11
CA GLY A 237 -3.08 6.03 -4.74
C GLY A 237 -4.27 5.95 -3.77
N PRO A 238 -4.00 5.99 -2.45
CA PRO A 238 -5.00 5.77 -1.41
C PRO A 238 -5.82 7.04 -1.12
N HIS A 239 -6.50 7.57 -2.13
CA HIS A 239 -7.36 8.75 -1.97
C HIS A 239 -8.71 8.37 -1.33
N GLY A 240 -9.43 7.44 -1.97
CA GLY A 240 -10.68 6.89 -1.47
C GLY A 240 -11.10 5.61 -2.20
N SER A 241 -11.99 4.85 -1.58
CA SER A 241 -12.56 3.58 -2.06
C SER A 241 -13.99 3.40 -1.56
N ASN A 242 -14.78 2.61 -2.29
CA ASN A 242 -16.06 2.09 -1.80
C ASN A 242 -15.88 0.94 -0.80
N TYR A 243 -14.69 0.33 -0.71
CA TYR A 243 -14.36 -0.71 0.26
C TYR A 243 -13.69 -0.16 1.51
N GLU A 244 -14.07 -0.71 2.66
CA GLU A 244 -13.53 -0.32 3.97
C GLU A 244 -12.00 -0.36 3.98
N PHE A 245 -11.36 0.50 4.77
CA PHE A 245 -9.90 0.64 4.84
C PHE A 245 -9.22 1.14 3.54
N ILE A 246 -9.99 1.76 2.64
CA ILE A 246 -9.51 2.29 1.36
C ILE A 246 -8.91 1.15 0.50
N LEU A 247 -9.60 0.01 0.41
CA LEU A 247 -9.07 -1.16 -0.29
C LEU A 247 -9.39 -1.12 -1.78
N VAL A 248 -8.47 -1.62 -2.61
CA VAL A 248 -8.67 -1.71 -4.07
C VAL A 248 -9.71 -2.75 -4.47
N GLU A 249 -9.98 -3.72 -3.59
CA GLU A 249 -11.00 -4.75 -3.76
C GLU A 249 -11.57 -5.13 -2.38
N ASN A 250 -12.71 -5.80 -2.39
CA ASN A 250 -13.40 -6.18 -1.16
C ASN A 250 -12.59 -7.19 -0.32
N TYR A 251 -12.61 -6.98 0.99
CA TYR A 251 -12.08 -7.89 2.00
C TYR A 251 -12.97 -7.85 3.23
N SER A 252 -13.77 -8.89 3.43
CA SER A 252 -14.62 -9.00 4.62
C SER A 252 -13.81 -9.50 5.82
N ILE A 253 -13.85 -8.72 6.89
CA ILE A 253 -13.25 -9.06 8.18
C ILE A 253 -14.26 -9.69 9.16
N ARG A 254 -15.47 -10.01 8.70
CA ARG A 254 -16.57 -10.48 9.55
C ARG A 254 -16.64 -12.00 9.58
N ASP A 255 -16.73 -12.58 10.77
CA ASP A 255 -17.09 -13.99 10.94
C ASP A 255 -18.57 -14.25 10.65
N ASN A 256 -18.92 -15.53 10.56
CA ASN A 256 -20.25 -16.02 10.21
C ASN A 256 -20.72 -15.53 8.84
N GLN A 257 -19.78 -15.38 7.92
CA GLN A 257 -20.04 -15.12 6.52
C GLN A 257 -19.44 -16.24 5.68
N SER A 258 -20.24 -16.78 4.77
CA SER A 258 -19.75 -17.74 3.79
C SER A 258 -18.61 -17.14 2.97
N GLU A 259 -17.62 -17.97 2.68
CA GLU A 259 -16.60 -17.62 1.71
C GLU A 259 -17.19 -17.43 0.33
N SER A 260 -16.71 -16.41 -0.37
CA SER A 260 -16.98 -16.20 -1.78
C SER A 260 -15.82 -15.49 -2.44
N PRO A 261 -15.67 -15.62 -3.78
CA PRO A 261 -14.70 -14.86 -4.55
C PRO A 261 -14.79 -13.35 -4.29
N GLN A 262 -15.99 -12.83 -4.03
CA GLN A 262 -16.24 -11.42 -3.76
C GLN A 262 -15.86 -11.00 -2.34
N ASN A 263 -16.08 -11.85 -1.33
CA ASN A 263 -15.78 -11.49 0.06
C ASN A 263 -14.28 -11.38 0.35
N TYR A 264 -13.44 -12.13 -0.38
CA TYR A 264 -11.99 -12.11 -0.22
C TYR A 264 -11.24 -11.77 -1.52
N ALA A 265 -11.90 -11.00 -2.39
CA ALA A 265 -11.39 -10.61 -3.71
C ALA A 265 -9.96 -10.05 -3.61
N LEU A 266 -9.71 -9.17 -2.63
CA LEU A 266 -8.39 -8.60 -2.37
C LEU A 266 -7.29 -9.66 -2.18
N CYS A 267 -7.56 -10.70 -1.40
CA CYS A 267 -6.61 -11.79 -1.16
C CYS A 267 -6.37 -12.60 -2.43
N TYR A 268 -7.43 -12.81 -3.22
CA TYR A 268 -7.39 -13.61 -4.44
C TYR A 268 -6.67 -12.94 -5.61
N ARG A 269 -6.30 -11.66 -5.49
CA ARG A 269 -5.39 -10.99 -6.44
C ARG A 269 -3.99 -11.63 -6.47
N CYS A 270 -3.55 -12.17 -5.33
CA CYS A 270 -2.20 -12.74 -5.18
C CYS A 270 -2.25 -14.23 -4.82
N HIS A 271 -3.34 -14.69 -4.21
CA HIS A 271 -3.48 -16.07 -3.75
C HIS A 271 -4.57 -16.83 -4.53
N SER A 272 -4.28 -18.08 -4.88
CA SER A 272 -5.20 -19.01 -5.52
C SER A 272 -6.29 -19.41 -4.54
N ARG A 273 -7.53 -18.98 -4.82
CA ARG A 273 -8.72 -19.44 -4.09
C ARG A 273 -8.82 -20.96 -4.08
N THR A 274 -8.55 -21.62 -5.20
CA THR A 274 -8.58 -23.09 -5.30
C THR A 274 -7.59 -23.72 -4.32
N SER A 275 -6.34 -23.25 -4.29
CA SER A 275 -5.32 -23.78 -3.36
C SER A 275 -5.74 -23.61 -1.90
N ILE A 276 -6.27 -22.44 -1.55
CA ILE A 276 -6.76 -22.11 -0.20
C ILE A 276 -7.91 -23.04 0.21
N MET A 277 -8.90 -23.22 -0.66
CA MET A 277 -10.13 -23.98 -0.37
C MET A 277 -9.98 -25.49 -0.57
N SER A 278 -8.86 -25.96 -1.11
CA SER A 278 -8.50 -27.37 -1.23
C SER A 278 -7.57 -27.87 -0.12
N ASP A 279 -7.42 -27.09 0.96
CA ASP A 279 -6.61 -27.44 2.15
C ASP A 279 -5.12 -27.70 1.85
N GLU A 280 -4.57 -27.18 0.74
CA GLU A 280 -3.23 -27.55 0.26
C GLU A 280 -2.09 -27.16 1.21
N SER A 281 -2.28 -26.08 1.99
CA SER A 281 -1.28 -25.51 2.90
C SER A 281 -1.66 -25.61 4.38
N PHE A 282 -2.86 -26.11 4.68
CA PHE A 282 -3.33 -26.29 6.04
C PHE A 282 -4.54 -27.24 6.02
N LYS A 283 -4.46 -28.34 6.76
CA LYS A 283 -5.55 -29.31 6.84
C LYS A 283 -6.81 -28.67 7.43
N TYR A 284 -7.99 -28.96 6.87
CA TYR A 284 -9.26 -28.40 7.30
C TYR A 284 -9.35 -26.86 7.17
N HIS A 285 -8.57 -26.24 6.30
CA HIS A 285 -8.64 -24.79 6.08
C HIS A 285 -10.02 -24.36 5.57
N SER A 286 -10.52 -25.04 4.55
CA SER A 286 -11.85 -24.88 3.98
C SER A 286 -12.96 -25.06 5.02
N LEU A 287 -12.79 -25.97 5.98
CA LEU A 287 -13.74 -26.17 7.07
C LEU A 287 -13.79 -24.96 8.01
N HIS A 288 -12.63 -24.37 8.35
CA HIS A 288 -12.64 -23.16 9.18
C HIS A 288 -13.25 -21.98 8.43
N ILE A 289 -12.90 -21.82 7.15
CA ILE A 289 -13.37 -20.71 6.32
C ILE A 289 -14.88 -20.82 6.00
N ASN A 290 -15.37 -22.00 5.64
CA ASN A 290 -16.79 -22.21 5.31
C ASN A 290 -17.69 -22.46 6.52
N GLY A 291 -17.10 -22.87 7.63
CA GLY A 291 -17.84 -23.37 8.79
C GLY A 291 -18.42 -24.77 8.56
N ARG A 292 -19.32 -25.17 9.45
CA ARG A 292 -20.03 -26.46 9.37
C ARG A 292 -21.39 -26.26 8.70
N ALA A 293 -21.94 -27.34 8.14
CA ALA A 293 -23.17 -27.33 7.32
C ALA A 293 -24.35 -26.56 7.94
N ALA A 294 -25.28 -26.16 7.06
CA ALA A 294 -26.51 -25.44 7.40
C ALA A 294 -27.26 -26.11 8.56
N GLY A 295 -27.48 -25.34 9.64
CA GLY A 295 -28.08 -25.80 10.90
C GLY A 295 -27.15 -25.68 12.11
N SER A 296 -25.84 -25.48 11.90
CA SER A 296 -24.94 -25.02 12.96
C SER A 296 -24.99 -23.49 13.12
N SER A 297 -24.84 -22.98 14.34
CA SER A 297 -24.80 -21.52 14.62
C SER A 297 -23.56 -20.81 14.08
N PHE A 298 -22.75 -21.48 13.24
CA PHE A 298 -21.43 -21.01 12.83
C PHE A 298 -21.23 -21.15 11.31
N SER A 299 -21.16 -20.02 10.61
CA SER A 299 -21.15 -19.96 9.13
C SER A 299 -19.79 -19.56 8.55
N GLY A 300 -18.69 -19.91 9.23
CA GLY A 300 -17.32 -19.69 8.74
C GLY A 300 -16.55 -18.59 9.47
N THR A 301 -15.23 -18.76 9.52
CA THR A 301 -14.28 -17.84 10.15
C THR A 301 -13.65 -16.99 9.05
N SER A 302 -13.62 -15.67 9.25
CA SER A 302 -12.89 -14.74 8.40
C SER A 302 -11.40 -15.04 8.41
N CYS A 303 -10.74 -14.85 7.27
CA CYS A 303 -9.27 -14.85 7.21
C CYS A 303 -8.66 -13.90 8.26
N HIS A 304 -9.32 -12.77 8.56
CA HIS A 304 -8.87 -11.79 9.55
C HIS A 304 -8.79 -12.35 10.98
N THR A 305 -9.62 -13.34 11.30
CA THR A 305 -9.71 -13.90 12.65
C THR A 305 -8.48 -14.72 13.01
N CYS A 306 -7.83 -15.33 12.00
CA CYS A 306 -6.61 -16.12 12.19
C CYS A 306 -5.35 -15.39 11.69
N HIS A 307 -5.47 -14.59 10.63
CA HIS A 307 -4.34 -13.97 9.94
C HIS A 307 -4.42 -12.44 9.97
N ASP A 308 -3.28 -11.80 10.25
CA ASP A 308 -3.13 -10.36 10.03
C ASP A 308 -2.64 -10.08 8.60
N SER A 309 -3.37 -9.26 7.86
CA SER A 309 -3.04 -8.90 6.47
C SER A 309 -1.75 -8.11 6.31
N HIS A 310 -1.05 -7.74 7.39
CA HIS A 310 0.23 -7.04 7.34
C HIS A 310 1.36 -7.96 7.83
N GLY A 311 1.22 -8.52 9.03
CA GLY A 311 2.27 -9.36 9.61
C GLY A 311 2.02 -9.78 11.04
N SER A 312 2.82 -10.76 11.48
CA SER A 312 2.79 -11.31 12.83
C SER A 312 4.18 -11.23 13.46
N THR A 313 4.22 -10.63 14.63
CA THR A 313 5.44 -10.51 15.46
C THR A 313 5.78 -11.80 16.19
N GLU A 314 4.88 -12.78 16.19
CA GLU A 314 4.97 -13.98 17.05
C GLU A 314 5.01 -15.28 16.25
N TYR A 315 4.17 -15.42 15.22
CA TYR A 315 4.00 -16.67 14.50
C TYR A 315 4.29 -16.52 13.00
N LYS A 316 4.65 -17.64 12.36
CA LYS A 316 4.74 -17.71 10.90
C LYS A 316 3.36 -17.65 10.25
N TYR A 317 3.34 -17.59 8.92
CA TYR A 317 2.11 -17.68 8.10
C TYR A 317 1.06 -16.61 8.40
N LEU A 318 1.51 -15.43 8.81
CA LEU A 318 0.68 -14.29 9.19
C LEU A 318 -0.26 -14.56 10.37
N ILE A 319 -0.06 -15.67 11.10
CA ILE A 319 -0.96 -16.06 12.19
C ILE A 319 -0.87 -15.02 13.32
N ARG A 320 -1.99 -14.36 13.59
CA ARG A 320 -2.19 -13.42 14.67
C ARG A 320 -3.68 -13.41 14.99
N PHE A 321 -4.07 -14.16 16.01
CA PHE A 321 -5.46 -14.39 16.34
C PHE A 321 -6.17 -13.09 16.77
N ASN A 322 -7.35 -12.85 16.20
CA ASN A 322 -8.25 -11.79 16.65
C ASN A 322 -8.86 -12.19 18.00
N GLN A 323 -8.42 -11.54 19.07
CA GLN A 323 -8.86 -11.86 20.44
C GLN A 323 -10.28 -11.39 20.77
N GLU A 324 -10.96 -10.67 19.86
CA GLU A 324 -12.40 -10.43 19.97
C GLU A 324 -13.22 -11.72 19.72
N ILE A 325 -12.61 -12.72 19.07
CA ILE A 325 -13.27 -13.98 18.67
C ILE A 325 -12.54 -15.20 19.25
N VAL A 326 -11.20 -15.20 19.16
CA VAL A 326 -10.36 -16.32 19.57
C VAL A 326 -9.91 -16.11 21.01
N ALA A 327 -10.23 -17.07 21.87
CA ALA A 327 -9.85 -17.05 23.28
C ALA A 327 -8.78 -18.11 23.57
N ALA A 328 -8.23 -18.04 24.78
CA ALA A 328 -7.45 -19.16 25.32
C ALA A 328 -8.33 -20.42 25.45
N ASN A 329 -7.72 -21.59 25.30
CA ASN A 329 -8.38 -22.87 25.52
C ASN A 329 -8.74 -23.09 27.00
N ALA A 330 -9.38 -24.21 27.32
CA ALA A 330 -9.79 -24.55 28.69
C ALA A 330 -8.62 -24.56 29.71
N ASN A 331 -7.39 -24.78 29.24
CA ASN A 331 -6.17 -24.76 30.04
C ASN A 331 -5.47 -23.37 30.07
N GLY A 332 -6.13 -22.32 29.60
CA GLY A 332 -5.61 -20.95 29.61
C GLY A 332 -4.52 -20.70 28.56
N THR A 333 -4.37 -21.56 27.56
CA THR A 333 -3.35 -21.41 26.50
C THR A 333 -3.95 -20.85 25.22
N LEU A 334 -3.33 -19.80 24.67
CA LEU A 334 -3.59 -19.28 23.32
C LEU A 334 -2.27 -19.31 22.52
N LYS A 335 -2.11 -20.29 21.62
CA LYS A 335 -0.85 -20.53 20.92
C LYS A 335 -1.00 -21.29 19.61
N PHE A 336 -0.17 -20.95 18.64
CA PHE A 336 0.10 -21.77 17.47
C PHE A 336 1.50 -22.39 17.58
N VAL A 337 1.61 -23.69 17.26
CA VAL A 337 2.89 -24.41 17.24
C VAL A 337 3.08 -25.04 15.86
N GLU A 338 4.08 -24.54 15.13
CA GLU A 338 4.51 -25.14 13.87
C GLU A 338 5.20 -26.49 14.12
N LYS A 339 4.83 -27.53 13.36
CA LYS A 339 5.39 -28.89 13.48
C LYS A 339 6.19 -29.36 12.25
N GLY A 340 6.22 -28.57 11.18
CA GLY A 340 7.10 -28.83 10.04
C GLY A 340 6.81 -27.93 8.84
N VAL A 341 7.76 -27.04 8.51
CA VAL A 341 7.68 -26.05 7.42
C VAL A 341 7.29 -26.69 6.09
N ALA A 342 7.95 -27.80 5.73
CA ALA A 342 7.78 -28.48 4.45
C ALA A 342 6.55 -29.40 4.40
N SER A 343 5.99 -29.75 5.57
CA SER A 343 4.80 -30.60 5.67
C SER A 343 3.50 -29.80 5.86
N PHE A 344 3.60 -28.48 6.03
CA PHE A 344 2.46 -27.59 6.30
C PHE A 344 1.62 -28.03 7.52
N ARG A 345 2.31 -28.48 8.59
CA ARG A 345 1.68 -29.03 9.80
C ARG A 345 1.78 -28.08 10.98
N GLY A 346 0.71 -28.03 11.76
CA GLY A 346 0.64 -27.16 12.93
C GLY A 346 -0.30 -27.69 14.01
N GLU A 347 -0.13 -27.17 15.21
CA GLU A 347 -1.01 -27.40 16.35
C GLU A 347 -1.55 -26.07 16.87
N CYS A 348 -2.85 -26.03 17.14
CA CYS A 348 -3.48 -24.89 17.80
C CYS A 348 -3.88 -25.26 19.22
N TYR A 349 -3.56 -24.36 20.15
CA TYR A 349 -3.98 -24.36 21.54
C TYR A 349 -4.83 -23.10 21.73
N LEU A 350 -6.15 -23.20 21.56
CA LEU A 350 -7.07 -22.05 21.58
C LEU A 350 -8.52 -22.49 21.73
N SER A 351 -9.42 -21.57 22.04
CA SER A 351 -10.87 -21.75 21.91
C SER A 351 -11.40 -20.81 20.83
N CYS A 352 -12.18 -21.34 19.88
CA CYS A 352 -12.77 -20.55 18.81
C CYS A 352 -14.15 -21.11 18.43
N HIS A 353 -15.16 -20.24 18.35
CA HIS A 353 -16.54 -20.60 18.01
C HIS A 353 -17.10 -21.80 18.78
N GLY A 354 -16.84 -21.86 20.10
CA GLY A 354 -17.31 -22.93 20.98
C GLY A 354 -16.55 -24.26 20.83
N VAL A 355 -15.47 -24.27 20.04
CA VAL A 355 -14.61 -25.43 19.84
C VAL A 355 -13.31 -25.20 20.62
N ASP A 356 -12.97 -26.15 21.49
CA ASP A 356 -11.69 -26.17 22.19
C ASP A 356 -10.63 -26.93 21.38
N HIS A 357 -9.44 -26.34 21.24
CA HIS A 357 -8.29 -26.89 20.53
C HIS A 357 -7.17 -27.09 21.56
N ASP A 358 -6.87 -28.33 21.93
CA ASP A 358 -5.87 -28.61 22.99
C ASP A 358 -5.17 -29.99 22.90
N PRO A 359 -4.12 -30.12 22.08
CA PRO A 359 -3.99 -29.46 20.79
C PRO A 359 -4.87 -30.14 19.74
N LYS A 360 -5.43 -29.36 18.83
CA LYS A 360 -5.84 -29.89 17.54
C LYS A 360 -4.69 -29.82 16.55
N LYS A 361 -4.49 -30.93 15.82
CA LYS A 361 -3.42 -31.13 14.85
C LYS A 361 -3.96 -30.92 13.44
N TYR A 362 -3.19 -30.19 12.65
CA TYR A 362 -3.47 -29.84 11.26
C TYR A 362 -2.32 -30.32 10.38
#